data_AF-X1EPR7-F1
#
_entry.id   AF-X1EPR7-F1
#
_cell.length_a   1.000
_cell.length_b   1.000
_cell.length_c   1.000
_cell.angle_alpha   90.00
_cell.angle_beta   90.00
_cell.angle_gamma   90.00
#
_symmetry.space_group_name_H-M   'P 1'
#
loop_
_entity.id
_entity.type
_entity.pdbx_description
1 polymer ?
#
loop_
_entity_poly.entity_id
_entity_poly.type
_entity_poly.pdbx_seq_one_letter_code
_entity_poly.pdbx_strand_id
1 'polypeptide(L)'
;MLKTGTYLDLLLMIVMVAATYYFYEKTKDPSWKPFIRHIPALDAIREGVGKSVEEDKPVHFAMGQSGGQLYSNLVSMTLTALAFLRHITILCAEYGARLIVHLPSQTESIPLIEGTAREGFAFAGKPEMYRRDDMRYYGRGALTWTQGVTASYAEEGVGLNLSIGIFYSDCPISLEMAHILGGMNIGGTGRWVMVYAFAMM
;
A
#
# COMPACT_ATOMS: atom_id res chain seq x y z
N MET A 1 16.57 -43.97 4.74
CA MET A 1 15.82 -44.43 3.55
C MET A 1 14.76 -43.40 3.23
N LEU A 2 14.84 -42.75 2.06
CA LEU A 2 13.86 -41.77 1.61
C LEU A 2 12.54 -42.50 1.29
N LYS A 3 11.41 -42.01 1.81
CA LYS A 3 10.09 -42.61 1.58
C LYS A 3 9.74 -42.54 0.09
N THR A 4 9.25 -43.64 -0.49
CA THR A 4 8.77 -43.71 -1.88
C THR A 4 7.74 -42.60 -2.12
N GLY A 5 8.03 -41.68 -3.04
CA GLY A 5 7.27 -40.44 -3.30
C GLY A 5 8.05 -39.14 -3.05
N THR A 6 9.07 -39.17 -2.19
CA THR A 6 9.85 -37.96 -1.82
C THR A 6 11.07 -37.68 -2.72
N TYR A 7 11.39 -38.58 -3.65
CA TYR A 7 12.51 -38.40 -4.60
C TYR A 7 12.24 -37.27 -5.60
N LEU A 8 10.99 -37.12 -6.05
CA LEU A 8 10.59 -36.03 -6.93
C LEU A 8 10.64 -34.69 -6.19
N ASP A 9 10.14 -34.64 -4.95
CA ASP A 9 10.19 -33.45 -4.11
C ASP A 9 11.64 -33.01 -3.84
N LEU A 10 12.53 -33.96 -3.55
CA LEU A 10 13.95 -33.70 -3.34
C LEU A 10 14.62 -33.17 -4.63
N LEU A 11 14.30 -33.76 -5.78
CA LEU A 11 14.80 -33.30 -7.07
C LEU A 11 14.31 -31.87 -7.36
N LEU A 12 13.01 -31.60 -7.19
CA LEU A 12 12.42 -30.26 -7.37
C LEU A 12 13.07 -29.25 -6.42
N MET A 13 13.31 -29.62 -5.16
CA MET A 13 14.00 -28.76 -4.19
C MET A 13 15.43 -28.44 -4.66
N ILE A 14 16.20 -29.44 -5.11
CA ILE A 14 17.56 -29.23 -5.62
C ILE A 14 17.54 -28.31 -6.85
N VAL A 15 16.60 -28.53 -7.78
CA VAL A 15 16.43 -27.67 -8.96
C VAL A 15 16.08 -26.24 -8.57
N MET A 16 15.16 -26.04 -7.62
CA MET A 16 14.80 -24.70 -7.12
C MET A 16 15.98 -23.99 -6.44
N VAL A 17 16.76 -24.70 -5.63
CA VAL A 17 17.96 -24.15 -4.99
C VAL A 17 19.02 -23.80 -6.03
N ALA A 18 19.28 -24.70 -6.99
CA ALA A 18 20.25 -24.47 -8.07
C ALA A 18 19.83 -23.30 -8.96
N ALA A 19 18.55 -23.19 -9.33
CA ALA A 19 18.01 -22.08 -10.10
C ALA A 19 18.13 -20.76 -9.33
N THR A 20 17.75 -20.74 -8.03
CA THR A 20 17.88 -19.55 -7.17
C THR A 20 19.34 -19.11 -7.06
N TYR A 21 20.27 -20.06 -6.85
CA TYR A 21 21.69 -19.77 -6.78
C TYR A 21 22.23 -19.25 -8.12
N TYR A 22 21.83 -19.84 -9.24
CA TYR A 22 22.19 -19.38 -10.58
C TYR A 22 21.71 -17.94 -10.85
N PHE A 23 20.45 -17.63 -10.55
CA PHE A 23 19.93 -16.26 -10.70
C PHE A 23 20.59 -15.28 -9.74
N TYR A 24 20.91 -15.71 -8.51
CA TYR A 24 21.67 -14.89 -7.56
C TYR A 24 23.08 -14.56 -8.08
N GLU A 25 23.84 -15.54 -8.59
CA GLU A 25 25.15 -15.26 -9.19
C GLU A 25 25.03 -14.34 -10.43
N LYS A 26 23.99 -14.55 -11.25
CA LYS A 26 23.65 -13.65 -12.36
C LYS A 26 23.37 -12.22 -11.89
N THR A 27 22.68 -12.00 -10.77
CA THR A 27 22.44 -10.63 -10.24
C THR A 27 23.72 -9.90 -9.83
N LYS A 28 24.83 -10.61 -9.57
CA LYS A 28 26.13 -9.99 -9.24
C LYS A 28 26.85 -9.45 -10.46
N ASP A 29 26.54 -9.96 -11.64
CA ASP A 29 27.08 -9.45 -12.89
C ASP A 29 26.40 -8.12 -13.24
N PRO A 30 27.12 -6.97 -13.19
CA PRO A 30 26.51 -5.67 -13.47
C PRO A 30 26.02 -5.51 -14.92
N SER A 31 26.46 -6.39 -15.84
CA SER A 31 25.98 -6.44 -17.22
C SER A 31 24.64 -7.14 -17.36
N TRP A 32 24.27 -8.00 -16.40
CA TRP A 32 22.99 -8.68 -16.39
C TRP A 32 21.99 -7.91 -15.53
N LYS A 33 21.05 -7.21 -16.18
CA LYS A 33 19.92 -6.57 -15.51
C LYS A 33 18.65 -7.31 -15.89
N PRO A 34 17.86 -7.81 -14.92
CA PRO A 34 16.56 -8.39 -15.23
C PRO A 34 15.68 -7.31 -15.90
N PHE A 35 14.92 -7.70 -16.91
CA PHE A 35 13.91 -6.81 -17.48
C PHE A 35 12.81 -6.60 -16.43
N ILE A 36 12.75 -5.42 -15.85
CA ILE A 36 11.67 -5.01 -14.97
C ILE A 36 10.70 -4.21 -15.81
N ARG A 37 9.47 -4.75 -15.97
CA ARG A 37 8.41 -4.05 -16.69
C ARG A 37 8.11 -2.73 -15.98
N HIS A 38 8.02 -1.66 -16.76
CA HIS A 38 7.53 -0.40 -16.27
C HIS A 38 6.06 -0.51 -15.80
N ILE A 39 5.76 -0.01 -14.62
CA ILE A 39 4.40 0.01 -14.05
C ILE A 39 3.94 1.47 -14.05
N PRO A 40 3.06 1.90 -14.99
CA PRO A 40 2.63 3.29 -15.10
C PRO A 40 2.05 3.86 -13.81
N ALA A 41 1.41 3.02 -13.00
CA ALA A 41 0.85 3.42 -11.71
C ALA A 41 1.92 3.96 -10.73
N LEU A 42 3.19 3.56 -10.84
CA LEU A 42 4.26 4.06 -9.97
C LEU A 42 4.59 5.52 -10.28
N ASP A 43 4.65 5.89 -11.55
CA ASP A 43 4.87 7.28 -11.97
C ASP A 43 3.66 8.15 -11.62
N ALA A 44 2.45 7.61 -11.80
CA ALA A 44 1.21 8.29 -11.49
C ALA A 44 1.09 8.64 -9.99
N ILE A 45 1.75 7.92 -9.07
CA ILE A 45 1.80 8.30 -7.65
C ILE A 45 2.48 9.67 -7.51
N ARG A 46 3.61 9.90 -8.19
CA ARG A 46 4.33 11.17 -8.13
C ARG A 46 3.52 12.31 -8.75
N GLU A 47 2.89 12.05 -9.90
CA GLU A 47 1.97 12.99 -10.53
C GLU A 47 0.79 13.34 -9.61
N GLY A 48 0.15 12.34 -9.01
CA GLY A 48 -0.98 12.52 -8.11
C GLY A 48 -0.61 13.29 -6.83
N VAL A 49 0.59 13.09 -6.27
CA VAL A 49 1.08 13.90 -5.14
C VAL A 49 1.27 15.36 -5.57
N GLY A 50 1.80 15.61 -6.77
CA GLY A 50 1.89 16.96 -7.33
C GLY A 50 0.52 17.61 -7.50
N LYS A 51 -0.43 16.89 -8.11
CA LYS A 51 -1.82 17.33 -8.27
C LYS A 51 -2.48 17.68 -6.92
N SER A 52 -2.26 16.85 -5.89
CA SER A 52 -2.74 17.13 -4.54
C SER A 52 -2.28 18.49 -4.00
N VAL A 53 -1.01 18.86 -4.25
CA VAL A 53 -0.48 20.17 -3.86
C VAL A 53 -1.10 21.29 -4.69
N GLU A 54 -1.23 21.11 -6.00
CA GLU A 54 -1.81 22.11 -6.91
C GLU A 54 -3.29 22.41 -6.60
N GLU A 55 -4.06 21.40 -6.19
CA GLU A 55 -5.48 21.52 -5.86
C GLU A 55 -5.74 21.91 -4.40
N ASP A 56 -4.71 22.03 -3.56
CA ASP A 56 -4.82 22.21 -2.11
C ASP A 56 -5.70 21.12 -1.45
N LYS A 57 -5.56 19.87 -1.92
CA LYS A 57 -6.29 18.71 -1.40
C LYS A 57 -5.33 17.65 -0.87
N PRO A 58 -5.67 16.98 0.24
CA PRO A 58 -4.81 15.96 0.82
C PRO A 58 -4.61 14.74 -0.10
N VAL A 59 -3.48 14.07 0.13
CA VAL A 59 -3.25 12.69 -0.30
C VAL A 59 -3.86 11.78 0.76
N HIS A 60 -4.69 10.83 0.33
CA HIS A 60 -5.26 9.81 1.19
C HIS A 60 -4.53 8.50 0.98
N PHE A 61 -4.23 7.79 2.07
CA PHE A 61 -3.68 6.45 2.02
C PHE A 61 -4.49 5.49 2.89
N ALA A 62 -4.78 4.32 2.34
CA ALA A 62 -5.45 3.25 3.04
C ALA A 62 -4.88 1.89 2.64
N MET A 63 -4.83 0.98 3.61
CA MET A 63 -4.49 -0.44 3.41
C MET A 63 -5.68 -1.40 3.55
N GLY A 64 -6.88 -0.83 3.55
CA GLY A 64 -8.16 -1.51 3.75
C GLY A 64 -8.55 -1.64 5.21
N GLN A 65 -9.85 -1.80 5.46
CA GLN A 65 -10.39 -2.01 6.80
C GLN A 65 -9.73 -3.23 7.47
N SER A 66 -9.50 -4.28 6.67
CA SER A 66 -8.88 -5.53 7.11
C SER A 66 -7.35 -5.57 6.89
N GLY A 67 -6.74 -4.41 6.61
CA GLY A 67 -5.29 -4.23 6.54
C GLY A 67 -4.59 -4.48 7.87
N GLY A 68 -3.26 -4.38 7.92
CA GLY A 68 -2.56 -4.48 9.20
C GLY A 68 -2.56 -5.87 9.85
N GLN A 69 -3.00 -6.93 9.15
CA GLN A 69 -2.93 -8.29 9.68
C GLN A 69 -1.45 -8.73 9.75
N LEU A 70 -0.95 -8.97 10.97
CA LEU A 70 0.44 -9.34 11.23
C LEU A 70 0.67 -10.85 11.34
N TYR A 71 -0.38 -11.62 11.65
CA TYR A 71 -0.29 -13.05 11.95
C TYR A 71 -1.10 -13.93 10.99
N SER A 72 -1.44 -13.41 9.81
CA SER A 72 -2.22 -14.14 8.80
C SER A 72 -1.41 -14.45 7.55
N ASN A 73 -1.95 -15.32 6.69
CA ASN A 73 -1.40 -15.57 5.35
C ASN A 73 -1.46 -14.33 4.43
N LEU A 74 -2.05 -13.23 4.87
CA LEU A 74 -2.14 -11.96 4.15
C LEU A 74 -1.06 -10.96 4.59
N VAL A 75 -0.16 -11.35 5.51
CA VAL A 75 0.90 -10.48 6.06
C VAL A 75 1.79 -9.85 4.98
N SER A 76 2.01 -10.55 3.85
CA SER A 76 2.78 -10.00 2.72
C SER A 76 2.15 -8.73 2.13
N MET A 77 0.81 -8.64 2.10
CA MET A 77 0.12 -7.42 1.68
C MET A 77 0.27 -6.30 2.72
N THR A 78 0.23 -6.63 4.01
CA THR A 78 0.51 -5.66 5.08
C THR A 78 1.91 -5.07 4.96
N LEU A 79 2.93 -5.91 4.78
CA LEU A 79 4.32 -5.47 4.60
C LEU A 79 4.49 -4.60 3.34
N THR A 80 3.82 -4.99 2.25
CA THR A 80 3.82 -4.21 1.01
C THR A 80 3.19 -2.83 1.23
N ALA A 81 2.03 -2.76 1.89
CA ALA A 81 1.35 -1.51 2.21
C ALA A 81 2.22 -0.60 3.09
N LEU A 82 2.93 -1.14 4.09
CA LEU A 82 3.86 -0.37 4.91
C LEU A 82 5.05 0.18 4.11
N ALA A 83 5.61 -0.62 3.19
CA ALA A 83 6.68 -0.17 2.31
C ALA A 83 6.22 0.99 1.40
N PHE A 84 5.01 0.88 0.84
CA PHE A 84 4.39 1.97 0.09
C PHE A 84 4.13 3.19 0.96
N LEU A 85 3.57 3.02 2.16
CA LEU A 85 3.32 4.12 3.09
C LEU A 85 4.60 4.90 3.35
N ARG A 86 5.71 4.22 3.70
CA ARG A 86 7.01 4.89 3.89
C ARG A 86 7.44 5.69 2.67
N HIS A 87 7.31 5.12 1.47
CA HIS A 87 7.67 5.79 0.22
C HIS A 87 6.79 7.02 -0.05
N ILE A 88 5.48 6.88 0.09
CA ILE A 88 4.50 7.95 -0.10
C ILE A 88 4.72 9.07 0.92
N THR A 89 4.99 8.73 2.17
CA THR A 89 5.30 9.71 3.20
C THR A 89 6.52 10.56 2.84
N ILE A 90 7.61 9.92 2.40
CA ILE A 90 8.81 10.64 1.95
C ILE A 90 8.46 11.56 0.77
N LEU A 91 7.68 11.07 -0.19
CA LEU A 91 7.28 11.84 -1.36
C LEU A 91 6.37 13.03 -1.01
N CYS A 92 5.40 12.83 -0.13
CA CYS A 92 4.56 13.91 0.41
C CYS A 92 5.40 14.94 1.16
N ALA A 93 6.42 14.50 1.92
CA ALA A 93 7.35 15.40 2.59
C ALA A 93 8.14 16.25 1.57
N GLU A 94 8.69 15.63 0.53
CA GLU A 94 9.42 16.33 -0.54
C GLU A 94 8.55 17.42 -1.20
N TYR A 95 7.29 17.10 -1.51
CA TYR A 95 6.37 17.98 -2.24
C TYR A 95 5.64 18.97 -1.34
N GLY A 96 5.62 18.74 -0.02
CA GLY A 96 4.82 19.52 0.92
C GLY A 96 3.33 19.15 0.92
N ALA A 97 2.97 17.96 0.44
CA ALA A 97 1.59 17.49 0.42
C ALA A 97 1.16 16.98 1.81
N ARG A 98 -0.06 17.33 2.24
CA ARG A 98 -0.68 16.75 3.44
C ARG A 98 -1.08 15.30 3.17
N LEU A 99 -0.71 14.38 4.05
CA LEU A 99 -1.03 12.96 3.96
C LEU A 99 -2.00 12.56 5.09
N ILE A 100 -3.19 12.10 4.73
CA ILE A 100 -4.16 11.49 5.65
C ILE A 100 -4.09 9.97 5.50
N VAL A 101 -3.87 9.28 6.61
CA VAL A 101 -3.75 7.82 6.67
C VAL A 101 -4.98 7.23 7.36
N HIS A 102 -5.74 6.43 6.62
CA HIS A 102 -6.90 5.71 7.13
C HIS A 102 -6.45 4.38 7.74
N LEU A 103 -6.44 4.32 9.07
CA LEU A 103 -5.97 3.18 9.85
C LEU A 103 -6.93 1.98 9.72
N PRO A 104 -6.41 0.74 9.68
CA PRO A 104 -7.23 -0.46 9.64
C PRO A 104 -7.89 -0.75 11.00
N SER A 105 -8.83 -1.69 11.03
CA SER A 105 -9.49 -2.14 12.27
C SER A 105 -8.58 -2.99 13.18
N GLN A 106 -7.43 -3.43 12.67
CA GLN A 106 -6.41 -4.21 13.37
C GLN A 106 -5.59 -3.29 14.29
N THR A 107 -6.12 -3.04 15.47
CA THR A 107 -5.55 -2.12 16.47
C THR A 107 -4.11 -2.45 16.86
N GLU A 108 -3.72 -3.73 16.79
CA GLU A 108 -2.35 -4.20 17.04
C GLU A 108 -1.33 -3.64 16.04
N SER A 109 -1.77 -3.26 14.84
CA SER A 109 -0.91 -2.74 13.78
C SER A 109 -0.80 -1.22 13.77
N ILE A 110 -1.69 -0.51 14.48
CA ILE A 110 -1.74 0.96 14.46
C ILE A 110 -0.39 1.59 14.87
N PRO A 111 0.27 1.18 15.98
CA PRO A 111 1.55 1.77 16.36
C PRO A 111 2.65 1.55 15.30
N LEU A 112 2.60 0.44 14.57
CA LEU A 112 3.53 0.13 13.48
C LEU A 112 3.29 1.05 12.27
N ILE A 113 2.02 1.30 11.93
CA ILE A 113 1.63 2.18 10.82
C ILE A 113 1.99 3.64 11.14
N GLU A 114 1.63 4.12 12.34
CA GLU A 114 2.02 5.44 12.85
C GLU A 114 3.54 5.61 12.90
N GLY A 115 4.25 4.58 13.37
CA GLY A 115 5.71 4.55 13.39
C GLY A 115 6.31 4.69 11.98
N THR A 116 5.76 3.96 11.01
CA THR A 116 6.21 4.00 9.60
C THR A 116 6.03 5.38 8.98
N ALA A 117 4.88 6.03 9.20
CA ALA A 117 4.64 7.39 8.73
C ALA A 117 5.56 8.41 9.44
N ARG A 118 5.69 8.32 10.77
CA ARG A 118 6.58 9.21 11.52
C ARG A 118 8.04 9.09 11.06
N GLU A 119 8.52 7.86 10.87
CA GLU A 119 9.87 7.59 10.37
C GLU A 119 10.06 8.05 8.93
N GLY A 120 9.05 7.91 8.07
CA GLY A 120 9.10 8.40 6.69
C GLY A 120 9.30 9.92 6.62
N PHE A 121 8.52 10.68 7.40
CA PHE A 121 8.66 12.14 7.46
C PHE A 121 10.01 12.56 8.06
N ALA A 122 10.45 11.89 9.13
CA ALA A 122 11.75 12.15 9.74
C ALA A 122 12.92 11.84 8.78
N PHE A 123 12.83 10.76 8.00
CA PHE A 123 13.82 10.39 7.00
C PHE A 123 13.97 11.45 5.90
N ALA A 124 12.88 12.09 5.51
CA ALA A 124 12.87 13.20 4.56
C ALA A 124 13.32 14.54 5.16
N GLY A 125 13.68 14.58 6.45
CA GLY A 125 14.11 15.78 7.15
C GLY A 125 12.99 16.76 7.51
N LYS A 126 11.71 16.32 7.43
CA LYS A 126 10.52 17.12 7.76
C LYS A 126 9.64 16.46 8.82
N PRO A 127 10.17 16.13 10.03
CA PRO A 127 9.39 15.47 11.08
C PRO A 127 8.17 16.28 11.54
N GLU A 128 8.18 17.61 11.38
CA GLU A 128 7.08 18.52 11.70
C GLU A 128 5.84 18.33 10.83
N MET A 129 5.97 17.71 9.65
CA MET A 129 4.84 17.37 8.79
C MET A 129 4.02 16.18 9.31
N TYR A 130 4.57 15.37 10.22
CA TYR A 130 3.82 14.28 10.84
C TYR A 130 2.77 14.85 11.81
N ARG A 131 1.49 14.60 11.51
CA ARG A 131 0.36 15.00 12.36
C ARG A 131 -0.39 13.77 12.83
N ARG A 132 -0.51 13.60 14.14
CA ARG A 132 -1.27 12.47 14.71
C ARG A 132 -2.75 12.51 14.31
N ASP A 133 -3.32 13.70 14.16
CA ASP A 133 -4.72 13.90 13.75
C ASP A 133 -5.00 13.43 12.31
N ASP A 134 -3.95 13.28 11.49
CA ASP A 134 -4.05 12.74 10.13
C ASP A 134 -3.99 11.20 10.12
N MET A 135 -3.75 10.55 11.26
CA MET A 135 -3.78 9.09 11.44
C MET A 135 -5.15 8.67 11.98
N ARG A 136 -6.10 8.38 11.08
CA ARG A 136 -7.53 8.30 11.42
C ARG A 136 -8.01 6.87 11.61
N TYR A 137 -8.59 6.59 12.77
CA TYR A 137 -9.21 5.31 13.11
C TYR A 137 -10.72 5.47 13.27
N TYR A 138 -11.47 4.56 12.64
CA TYR A 138 -12.94 4.65 12.55
C TYR A 138 -13.66 3.56 13.35
N GLY A 139 -12.93 2.68 14.03
CA GLY A 139 -13.52 1.53 14.73
C GLY A 139 -13.47 0.22 13.93
N ARG A 140 -14.28 -0.75 14.35
CA ARG A 140 -14.38 -2.07 13.74
C ARG A 140 -15.59 -2.16 12.83
N GLY A 141 -15.39 -2.72 11.64
CA GLY A 141 -16.45 -3.04 10.69
C GLY A 141 -16.25 -2.35 9.35
N ALA A 142 -16.48 -3.10 8.26
CA ALA A 142 -16.29 -2.62 6.89
C ALA A 142 -17.11 -1.35 6.61
N LEU A 143 -18.40 -1.34 6.96
CA LEU A 143 -19.26 -0.19 6.70
C LEU A 143 -18.81 1.05 7.49
N THR A 144 -18.52 0.92 8.77
CA THR A 144 -18.06 2.02 9.62
C THR A 144 -16.75 2.60 9.10
N TRP A 145 -15.80 1.74 8.71
CA TRP A 145 -14.54 2.16 8.13
C TRP A 145 -14.74 2.92 6.82
N THR A 146 -15.51 2.35 5.89
CA THR A 146 -15.81 2.98 4.60
C THR A 146 -16.52 4.32 4.78
N GLN A 147 -17.51 4.42 5.67
CA GLN A 147 -18.20 5.68 5.96
C GLN A 147 -17.25 6.75 6.52
N GLY A 148 -16.35 6.37 7.42
CA GLY A 148 -15.35 7.28 7.97
C GLY A 148 -14.35 7.80 6.93
N VAL A 149 -13.93 6.92 6.02
CA VAL A 149 -13.09 7.30 4.88
C VAL A 149 -13.82 8.26 3.94
N THR A 150 -15.06 7.94 3.55
CA THR A 150 -15.83 8.83 2.66
C THR A 150 -16.22 10.15 3.31
N ALA A 151 -16.44 10.17 4.64
CA ALA A 151 -16.66 11.40 5.38
C ALA A 151 -15.41 12.30 5.32
N SER A 152 -14.22 11.73 5.53
CA SER A 152 -12.96 12.45 5.33
C SER A 152 -12.84 13.00 3.91
N TYR A 153 -13.15 12.20 2.90
CA TYR A 153 -13.11 12.69 1.51
C TYR A 153 -14.04 13.89 1.30
N ALA A 154 -15.24 13.86 1.88
CA ALA A 154 -16.20 14.95 1.77
C ALA A 154 -15.78 16.21 2.56
N GLU A 155 -15.12 16.05 3.70
CA GLU A 155 -14.69 17.15 4.58
C GLU A 155 -13.43 17.86 4.06
N GLU A 156 -12.46 17.11 3.54
CA GLU A 156 -11.16 17.66 3.15
C GLU A 156 -10.89 17.66 1.63
N GLY A 157 -11.75 17.02 0.84
CA GLY A 157 -11.50 16.77 -0.58
C GLY A 157 -10.43 15.70 -0.80
N VAL A 158 -10.28 15.26 -2.05
CA VAL A 158 -9.33 14.22 -2.43
C VAL A 158 -8.54 14.70 -3.65
N GLY A 159 -7.21 14.85 -3.52
CA GLY A 159 -6.34 15.06 -4.69
C GLY A 159 -5.86 13.72 -5.25
N LEU A 160 -5.38 12.85 -4.37
CA LEU A 160 -4.93 11.49 -4.67
C LEU A 160 -5.42 10.53 -3.58
N ASN A 161 -6.03 9.41 -3.97
CA ASN A 161 -6.40 8.30 -3.11
C ASN A 161 -5.54 7.06 -3.44
N LEU A 162 -4.75 6.64 -2.45
CA LEU A 162 -3.87 5.49 -2.51
C LEU A 162 -4.43 4.33 -1.69
N SER A 163 -4.98 3.33 -2.38
CA SER A 163 -5.60 2.17 -1.76
C SER A 163 -4.78 0.90 -2.04
N ILE A 164 -3.82 0.59 -1.18
CA ILE A 164 -2.86 -0.52 -1.37
C ILE A 164 -2.86 -1.42 -0.13
N GLY A 165 -3.37 -2.65 -0.24
CA GLY A 165 -3.37 -3.58 0.89
C GLY A 165 -4.46 -4.64 0.84
N ILE A 166 -5.06 -4.91 2.00
CA ILE A 166 -6.04 -5.99 2.19
C ILE A 166 -7.45 -5.40 2.12
N PHE A 167 -7.98 -5.33 0.90
CA PHE A 167 -9.34 -4.85 0.66
C PHE A 167 -10.33 -6.00 0.41
N TYR A 168 -11.53 -5.85 0.99
CA TYR A 168 -12.73 -6.62 0.73
C TYR A 168 -13.78 -5.68 0.13
N SER A 169 -15.05 -5.82 0.49
CA SER A 169 -16.16 -5.00 -0.03
C SER A 169 -16.15 -3.56 0.47
N ASP A 170 -15.16 -3.17 1.26
CA ASP A 170 -14.98 -1.83 1.82
C ASP A 170 -14.37 -0.83 0.82
N CYS A 171 -13.74 -1.30 -0.26
CA CYS A 171 -13.08 -0.45 -1.25
C CYS A 171 -13.96 0.22 -2.32
N PRO A 172 -15.05 -0.38 -2.86
CA PRO A 172 -15.72 0.22 -4.03
C PRO A 172 -16.32 1.59 -3.71
N ILE A 173 -16.90 1.75 -2.53
CA ILE A 173 -17.53 3.01 -2.14
C ILE A 173 -16.48 4.11 -1.93
N SER A 174 -15.33 3.80 -1.33
CA SER A 174 -14.28 4.80 -1.14
C SER A 174 -13.63 5.19 -2.48
N LEU A 175 -13.33 4.23 -3.33
CA LEU A 175 -12.78 4.49 -4.67
C LEU A 175 -13.74 5.36 -5.51
N GLU A 176 -15.03 5.04 -5.52
CA GLU A 176 -16.03 5.80 -6.28
C GLU A 176 -16.18 7.22 -5.73
N MET A 177 -16.22 7.37 -4.40
CA MET A 177 -16.33 8.69 -3.78
C MET A 177 -15.11 9.57 -4.08
N ALA A 178 -13.91 9.00 -4.08
CA ALA A 178 -12.70 9.72 -4.49
C ALA A 178 -12.79 10.18 -5.96
N HIS A 179 -13.31 9.33 -6.85
CA HIS A 179 -13.54 9.68 -8.26
C HIS A 179 -14.55 10.82 -8.42
N ILE A 180 -15.69 10.74 -7.73
CA ILE A 180 -16.75 11.78 -7.75
C ILE A 180 -16.20 13.14 -7.32
N LEU A 181 -15.27 13.18 -6.36
CA LEU A 181 -14.65 14.41 -5.87
C LEU A 181 -13.47 14.91 -6.74
N GLY A 182 -13.22 14.27 -7.88
CA GLY A 182 -12.18 14.63 -8.83
C GLY A 182 -10.77 14.16 -8.45
N GLY A 183 -10.66 13.30 -7.43
CA GLY A 183 -9.41 12.71 -6.98
C GLY A 183 -8.90 11.64 -7.94
N MET A 184 -7.58 11.49 -8.00
CA MET A 184 -6.94 10.40 -8.73
C MET A 184 -6.96 9.13 -7.86
N ASN A 185 -7.41 8.00 -8.39
CA ASN A 185 -7.35 6.71 -7.70
C ASN A 185 -6.13 5.90 -8.19
N ILE A 186 -5.30 5.45 -7.26
CA ILE A 186 -4.20 4.52 -7.55
C ILE A 186 -4.18 3.45 -6.47
N GLY A 187 -4.17 2.18 -6.86
CA GLY A 187 -4.23 1.13 -5.86
C GLY A 187 -4.22 -0.27 -6.40
N GLY A 188 -4.33 -1.22 -5.47
CA GLY A 188 -4.43 -2.63 -5.78
C GLY A 188 -4.51 -3.48 -4.53
N THR A 189 -5.12 -4.65 -4.69
CA THR A 189 -5.24 -5.67 -3.65
C THR A 189 -4.83 -7.02 -4.20
N GLY A 190 -4.10 -7.80 -3.38
CA GLY A 190 -3.83 -9.22 -3.68
C GLY A 190 -5.04 -10.12 -3.40
N ARG A 191 -6.17 -9.56 -2.96
CA ARG A 191 -7.40 -10.30 -2.69
C ARG A 191 -8.15 -10.57 -3.99
N TRP A 192 -8.18 -11.84 -4.39
CA TRP A 192 -8.89 -12.28 -5.60
C TRP A 192 -10.37 -11.82 -5.64
N VAL A 193 -11.03 -11.79 -4.49
CA VAL A 193 -12.43 -11.39 -4.36
C VAL A 193 -12.71 -9.92 -4.71
N MET A 194 -11.69 -9.07 -4.80
CA MET A 194 -11.85 -7.62 -4.98
C MET A 194 -10.82 -7.00 -5.92
N VAL A 195 -9.99 -7.79 -6.58
CA VAL A 195 -9.06 -7.28 -7.58
C VAL A 195 -9.79 -6.56 -8.73
N TYR A 196 -11.00 -7.01 -9.08
CA TYR A 196 -11.82 -6.39 -10.12
C TYR A 196 -12.30 -4.98 -9.74
N ALA A 197 -12.48 -4.68 -8.45
CA ALA A 197 -12.94 -3.36 -8.01
C ALA A 197 -11.96 -2.25 -8.41
N PHE A 198 -10.66 -2.56 -8.38
CA PHE A 198 -9.58 -1.66 -8.79
C PHE A 198 -9.37 -1.59 -10.31
N ALA A 199 -10.00 -2.47 -11.08
CA ALA A 199 -9.93 -2.46 -12.54
C ALA A 199 -11.11 -1.71 -13.18
N MET A 200 -12.17 -1.45 -12.42
CA MET A 200 -13.38 -0.77 -12.91
C MET A 200 -13.35 0.76 -12.73
N MET A 201 -12.41 1.28 -11.93
CA MET A 201 -12.27 2.71 -11.59
C MET A 201 -10.88 3.21 -11.92
#